data_AF-A0A5J6N4Y2-F1
#
_entry.id   AF-A0A5J6N4Y2-F1
#
_cell.length_a   1.000
_cell.length_b   1.000
_cell.length_c   1.000
_cell.angle_alpha   90.00
_cell.angle_beta   90.00
_cell.angle_gamma   90.00
#
_symmetry.space_group_name_H-M   'P 1'
#
loop_
_entity.id
_entity.type
_entity.pdbx_description
1 polymer ?
#
loop_
_entity_poly.entity_id
_entity_poly.type
_entity_poly.pdbx_seq_one_letter_code
_entity_poly.pdbx_strand_id
1 'polypeptide(L)'
;MLRLPAGALLALMLMIVGAPVAPAEAAGAGKADGSLRLDKAQTALTNAYAIEVVEVPEMRMEGSPERTIMVLLTDRPMPEGRRVDDMAAMELAYDGKMRGLVLDIDPATGKVQSGRTLLPQEELPQFFSVAGDPPSVSLAGFAEDKAKGTVTGKVKTTEPMEIVNFDNRPGPKTFTFNVLFTAPLVAAPTLTATLEGDQAKDSEQGRLLKQFLQTVADGDAEKLRAIVTKDHPALSMLNPEGMAQIKEMMFADGSSVDQLFGLLTKIYVYENTAIALLRHSDGWSSFPLAREDGRWKMGY
;
A
#
# COMPACT_ATOMS: atom_id res chain seq x y z
N MET A 1 12.21 -21.33 19.70
CA MET A 1 12.86 -20.36 18.80
C MET A 1 12.50 -20.73 17.37
N LEU A 2 11.34 -20.28 16.87
CA LEU A 2 11.05 -20.36 15.43
C LEU A 2 11.66 -19.11 14.80
N ARG A 3 12.71 -19.29 14.00
CA ARG A 3 13.14 -18.26 13.05
C ARG A 3 12.08 -18.27 11.94
N LEU A 4 11.21 -17.27 11.91
CA LEU A 4 10.37 -17.05 10.74
C LEU A 4 11.31 -16.64 9.58
N PRO A 5 11.33 -17.37 8.46
CA PRO A 5 12.05 -16.92 7.28
C PRO A 5 11.39 -15.64 6.77
N ALA A 6 12.19 -14.78 6.13
CA ALA A 6 11.75 -13.51 5.52
C ALA A 6 10.54 -13.64 4.55
N GLY A 7 10.16 -14.86 4.19
CA GLY A 7 8.98 -15.17 3.37
C GLY A 7 7.61 -14.92 4.00
N ALA A 8 7.49 -14.88 5.34
CA ALA A 8 6.17 -14.67 5.98
C ALA A 8 5.64 -13.23 5.83
N LEU A 9 6.51 -12.24 5.60
CA LEU A 9 6.10 -10.88 5.26
C LEU A 9 5.53 -10.78 3.84
N LEU A 10 5.95 -11.67 2.94
CA LEU A 10 5.60 -11.60 1.52
C LEU A 10 4.18 -12.10 1.22
N ALA A 11 3.68 -13.06 2.01
CA ALA A 11 2.30 -13.52 1.92
C ALA A 11 1.28 -12.42 2.30
N LEU A 12 1.71 -11.44 3.10
CA LEU A 12 0.93 -10.23 3.38
C LEU A 12 1.06 -9.17 2.26
N MET A 13 2.21 -9.13 1.57
CA MET A 13 2.48 -8.15 0.50
C MET A 13 1.83 -8.48 -0.85
N LEU A 14 1.52 -9.75 -1.13
CA LEU A 14 0.76 -10.16 -2.33
C LEU A 14 -0.77 -10.04 -2.13
N MET A 15 -1.23 -9.76 -0.91
CA MET A 15 -2.64 -9.58 -0.55
C MET A 15 -2.93 -8.12 -0.17
N ILE A 16 -2.32 -7.17 -0.88
CA ILE A 16 -2.60 -5.76 -0.67
C ILE A 16 -3.95 -5.43 -1.28
N VAL A 17 -4.84 -4.92 -0.43
CA VAL A 17 -6.15 -4.38 -0.76
C VAL A 17 -5.99 -3.20 -1.74
N GLY A 18 -6.24 -3.49 -3.02
CA GLY A 18 -6.94 -2.64 -3.98
C GLY A 18 -6.78 -1.12 -3.94
N ALA A 19 -5.57 -0.56 -3.86
CA ALA A 19 -5.33 0.84 -4.20
C ALA A 19 -4.97 0.96 -5.70
N PRO A 20 -5.77 1.65 -6.54
CA PRO A 20 -5.37 2.02 -7.89
C PRO A 20 -4.41 3.20 -7.81
N VAL A 21 -3.18 3.04 -8.31
CA VAL A 21 -2.13 4.04 -8.10
C VAL A 21 -1.42 4.36 -9.40
N ALA A 22 -1.80 5.45 -10.06
CA ALA A 22 -0.97 6.02 -11.10
C ALA A 22 0.37 6.51 -10.53
N PRO A 23 1.44 6.52 -11.34
CA PRO A 23 2.68 7.21 -10.99
C PRO A 23 2.42 8.72 -11.07
N ALA A 24 1.83 9.28 -10.04
CA ALA A 24 1.91 10.71 -9.83
C ALA A 24 3.33 10.99 -9.36
N GLU A 25 4.14 11.65 -10.19
CA GLU A 25 5.26 12.41 -9.68
C GLU A 25 4.71 13.26 -8.54
N ALA A 26 5.26 13.07 -7.34
CA ALA A 26 4.76 13.75 -6.15
C ALA A 26 4.68 15.24 -6.45
N ALA A 27 3.48 15.82 -6.39
CA ALA A 27 3.37 17.24 -6.12
C ALA A 27 4.26 17.48 -4.90
N GLY A 28 5.29 18.33 -5.05
CA GLY A 28 6.43 18.37 -4.13
C GLY A 28 6.02 18.45 -2.66
N ALA A 29 6.86 17.92 -1.76
CA ALA A 29 6.51 17.73 -0.36
C ALA A 29 5.77 18.93 0.27
N GLY A 30 4.63 18.63 0.90
CA GLY A 30 3.96 19.56 1.79
C GLY A 30 4.71 19.71 3.12
N LYS A 31 4.11 20.46 4.04
CA LYS A 31 4.71 20.77 5.34
C LYS A 31 4.00 20.05 6.48
N ALA A 32 4.78 19.45 7.36
CA ALA A 32 4.36 19.03 8.69
C ALA A 32 5.04 19.91 9.75
N ASP A 33 4.33 20.16 10.86
CA ASP A 33 4.85 20.85 12.04
C ASP A 33 4.38 20.10 13.28
N GLY A 34 5.30 19.37 13.90
CA GLY A 34 5.03 18.54 15.06
C GLY A 34 6.05 17.43 15.24
N SER A 35 5.69 16.43 16.03
CA SER A 35 6.59 15.30 16.29
C SER A 35 5.86 14.00 16.54
N LEU A 36 6.49 12.90 16.14
CA LEU A 36 6.25 11.57 16.66
C LEU A 36 7.21 11.34 17.84
N ARG A 37 6.68 10.89 18.98
CA ARG A 37 7.46 10.50 20.14
C ARG A 37 7.32 9.02 20.38
N LEU A 38 8.46 8.36 20.52
CA LEU A 38 8.58 6.97 20.96
C LEU A 38 9.21 7.00 22.36
N ASP A 39 8.38 6.80 23.39
CA ASP A 39 8.71 7.10 24.78
C ASP A 39 9.28 8.53 24.95
N LYS A 40 10.59 8.63 25.22
CA LYS A 40 11.32 9.90 25.41
C LYS A 40 12.00 10.37 24.12
N ALA A 41 12.13 9.52 23.10
CA ALA A 41 12.77 9.88 21.85
C ALA A 41 11.79 10.65 20.97
N GLN A 42 12.16 11.87 20.58
CA GLN A 42 11.35 12.72 19.72
C GLN A 42 11.90 12.72 18.29
N THR A 43 11.02 12.52 17.33
CA THR A 43 11.27 12.67 15.89
C THR A 43 10.44 13.83 15.38
N ALA A 44 11.08 14.90 14.91
CA ALA A 44 10.38 16.02 14.28
C ALA A 44 9.86 15.58 12.91
N LEU A 45 8.58 15.83 12.63
CA LEU A 45 7.98 15.56 11.34
C LEU A 45 7.87 16.87 10.58
N THR A 46 8.46 16.93 9.39
CA THR A 46 8.63 18.18 8.64
C THR A 46 8.03 18.13 7.24
N ASN A 47 7.76 16.93 6.71
CA ASN A 47 7.24 16.71 5.38
C ASN A 47 5.85 16.08 5.46
N ALA A 48 4.96 16.47 4.53
CA ALA A 48 3.62 15.91 4.44
C ALA A 48 3.27 15.57 2.98
N TYR A 49 2.67 14.41 2.75
CA TYR A 49 2.16 13.98 1.46
C TYR A 49 0.74 13.46 1.65
N ALA A 50 -0.12 13.65 0.65
CA ALA A 50 -1.47 13.11 0.68
C ALA A 50 -1.83 12.47 -0.65
N ILE A 51 -2.45 11.29 -0.57
CA ILE A 51 -2.85 10.49 -1.73
C ILE A 51 -4.28 10.07 -1.51
N GLU A 52 -5.12 10.36 -2.48
CA GLU A 52 -6.46 9.81 -2.54
C GLU A 52 -6.38 8.36 -3.02
N VAL A 53 -7.01 7.46 -2.26
CA VAL A 53 -7.09 6.03 -2.55
C VAL A 53 -8.57 5.69 -2.71
N VAL A 54 -8.92 5.06 -3.82
CA VAL A 54 -10.28 4.59 -4.08
C VAL A 54 -10.27 3.07 -3.99
N GLU A 55 -11.08 2.50 -3.09
CA GLU A 55 -11.10 1.04 -2.92
C GLU A 55 -11.77 0.37 -4.13
N VAL A 56 -11.22 -0.77 -4.54
CA VAL A 56 -11.86 -1.64 -5.53
C VAL A 56 -13.16 -2.19 -4.96
N PRO A 57 -14.32 -2.03 -5.64
CA PRO A 57 -15.62 -2.38 -5.07
C PRO A 57 -15.74 -3.81 -4.53
N GLU A 58 -15.18 -4.79 -5.23
CA GLU A 58 -15.20 -6.21 -4.87
C GLU A 58 -14.32 -6.56 -3.66
N MET A 59 -13.32 -5.73 -3.38
CA MET A 59 -12.39 -5.90 -2.26
C MET A 59 -12.74 -5.02 -1.06
N ARG A 60 -13.70 -4.12 -1.22
CA ARG A 60 -14.12 -3.17 -0.20
C ARG A 60 -14.74 -3.92 0.98
N MET A 61 -14.25 -3.62 2.18
CA MET A 61 -14.83 -4.18 3.40
C MET A 61 -16.21 -3.57 3.66
N GLU A 62 -17.12 -4.36 4.23
CA GLU A 62 -18.43 -3.83 4.61
C GLU A 62 -18.26 -2.68 5.62
N GLY A 63 -18.83 -1.52 5.30
CA GLY A 63 -18.73 -0.32 6.13
C GLY A 63 -17.45 0.50 5.95
N SER A 64 -16.48 0.09 5.12
CA SER A 64 -15.34 0.95 4.78
C SER A 64 -15.74 2.04 3.78
N PRO A 65 -15.12 3.23 3.85
CA PRO A 65 -15.39 4.32 2.91
C PRO A 65 -14.97 3.92 1.49
N GLU A 66 -15.68 4.46 0.49
CA GLU A 66 -15.34 4.23 -0.94
C GLU A 66 -13.98 4.82 -1.31
N ARG A 67 -13.64 5.97 -0.71
CA ARG A 67 -12.34 6.61 -0.85
C ARG A 67 -11.78 7.00 0.51
N THR A 68 -10.46 6.92 0.63
CA THR A 68 -9.69 7.45 1.76
C THR A 68 -8.66 8.46 1.26
N ILE A 69 -8.21 9.33 2.14
CA ILE A 69 -7.01 10.15 1.93
C ILE A 69 -5.93 9.61 2.86
N MET A 70 -4.94 8.94 2.28
CA MET A 70 -3.74 8.52 2.96
C MET A 70 -2.82 9.72 3.14
N VAL A 71 -2.52 10.08 4.38
CA VAL A 71 -1.58 11.16 4.72
C VAL A 71 -0.31 10.56 5.29
N LEU A 72 0.82 10.86 4.66
CA LEU A 72 2.16 10.47 5.08
C LEU A 72 2.87 11.68 5.71
N LEU A 73 3.27 11.57 6.97
CA LEU A 73 3.96 12.60 7.75
C LEU A 73 5.36 12.11 8.13
N THR A 74 6.42 12.72 7.59
CA THR A 74 7.78 12.15 7.70
C THR A 74 8.81 13.16 8.17
N ASP A 75 9.85 12.66 8.81
CA ASP A 75 11.00 13.44 9.28
C ASP A 75 11.91 13.89 8.13
N ARG A 76 11.98 13.10 7.07
CA ARG A 76 12.78 13.31 5.86
C ARG A 76 11.89 13.24 4.61
N PRO A 77 12.27 13.92 3.52
CA PRO A 77 11.52 13.83 2.27
C PRO A 77 11.59 12.42 1.68
N MET A 78 10.57 12.05 0.90
CA MET A 78 10.63 10.87 0.05
C MET A 78 11.72 11.08 -1.02
N PRO A 79 12.54 10.06 -1.34
CA PRO A 79 13.55 10.19 -2.39
C PRO A 79 12.93 10.61 -3.72
N GLU A 80 13.59 11.53 -4.43
CA GLU A 80 13.14 11.97 -5.75
C GLU A 80 13.00 10.79 -6.72
N GLY A 81 11.96 10.82 -7.55
CA GLY A 81 11.65 9.74 -8.49
C GLY A 81 11.18 8.43 -7.86
N ARG A 82 11.12 8.34 -6.52
CA ARG A 82 10.45 7.25 -5.83
C ARG A 82 8.97 7.57 -5.69
N ARG A 83 8.14 6.55 -5.83
CA ARG A 83 6.71 6.65 -5.58
C ARG A 83 6.47 7.05 -4.12
N VAL A 84 5.50 7.93 -3.93
CA VAL A 84 4.96 8.23 -2.61
C VAL A 84 3.82 7.24 -2.41
N ASP A 85 4.02 6.25 -1.55
CA ASP A 85 3.00 5.33 -1.09
C ASP A 85 3.43 4.70 0.24
N ASP A 86 2.50 4.00 0.89
CA ASP A 86 2.72 3.33 2.17
C ASP A 86 3.87 2.31 2.13
N MET A 87 3.96 1.50 1.07
CA MET A 87 4.96 0.45 0.94
C MET A 87 6.36 1.04 0.79
N ALA A 88 6.54 2.01 -0.10
CA ALA A 88 7.81 2.71 -0.29
C ALA A 88 8.26 3.43 0.99
N ALA A 89 7.32 4.03 1.73
CA ALA A 89 7.61 4.67 3.01
C ALA A 89 7.98 3.65 4.10
N MET A 90 7.30 2.51 4.13
CA MET A 90 7.59 1.40 5.05
C MET A 90 8.97 0.80 4.82
N GLU A 91 9.37 0.58 3.57
CA GLU A 91 10.73 0.11 3.23
C GLU A 91 11.81 1.09 3.72
N LEU A 92 11.61 2.39 3.48
CA LEU A 92 12.53 3.42 3.98
C LEU A 92 12.59 3.45 5.51
N ALA A 93 11.46 3.22 6.17
CA ALA A 93 11.40 3.16 7.62
C ALA A 93 12.14 1.94 8.16
N TYR A 94 11.92 0.76 7.59
CA TYR A 94 12.57 -0.49 7.99
C TYR A 94 14.09 -0.41 7.85
N ASP A 95 14.57 0.26 6.80
CA ASP A 95 15.99 0.55 6.58
C ASP A 95 16.58 1.64 7.49
N GLY A 96 15.79 2.21 8.40
CA GLY A 96 16.20 3.32 9.27
C GLY A 96 16.47 4.64 8.52
N LYS A 97 16.04 4.74 7.27
CA LYS A 97 16.24 5.92 6.40
C LYS A 97 15.19 6.99 6.62
N MET A 98 14.06 6.66 7.23
CA MET A 98 12.94 7.54 7.49
C MET A 98 12.23 7.16 8.79
N ARG A 99 11.57 8.14 9.42
CA ARG A 99 10.58 7.92 10.46
C ARG A 99 9.35 8.76 10.20
N GLY A 100 8.18 8.28 10.64
CA GLY A 100 6.95 8.99 10.33
C GLY A 100 5.67 8.30 10.78
N LEU A 101 4.57 8.77 10.21
CA LEU A 101 3.21 8.28 10.43
C LEU A 101 2.50 8.20 9.08
N VAL A 102 1.71 7.15 8.89
CA VAL A 102 0.69 7.07 7.83
C VAL A 102 -0.67 7.10 8.50
N LEU A 103 -1.60 7.86 7.95
CA LEU A 103 -2.96 8.00 8.45
C LEU A 103 -3.95 7.82 7.30
N ASP A 104 -4.95 6.98 7.48
CA ASP A 104 -6.04 6.83 6.54
C ASP A 104 -7.23 7.65 7.04
N ILE A 105 -7.58 8.69 6.29
CA ILE A 105 -8.65 9.62 6.65
C ILE A 105 -9.84 9.35 5.75
N ASP A 106 -11.03 9.19 6.33
CA ASP A 106 -12.28 9.25 5.57
C ASP A 106 -12.62 10.73 5.31
N PRO A 107 -12.54 11.22 4.06
CA PRO A 107 -12.78 12.61 3.77
C PRO A 107 -14.25 13.02 3.92
N ALA A 108 -15.20 12.08 3.93
CA ALA A 108 -16.63 12.38 4.11
C ALA A 108 -16.96 12.71 5.57
N THR A 109 -16.30 12.05 6.51
CA THR A 109 -16.51 12.26 7.95
C THR A 109 -15.44 13.11 8.62
N GLY A 110 -14.28 13.30 7.97
CA GLY A 110 -13.13 13.99 8.54
C GLY A 110 -12.52 13.25 9.73
N LYS A 111 -12.67 11.91 9.76
CA LYS A 111 -12.16 11.04 10.82
C LYS A 111 -11.00 10.19 10.32
N VAL A 112 -10.03 9.95 11.19
CA VAL A 112 -8.99 8.93 10.97
C VAL A 112 -9.64 7.57 11.18
N GLN A 113 -9.51 6.66 10.22
CA GLN A 113 -10.01 5.29 10.28
C GLN A 113 -8.94 4.36 10.87
N SER A 114 -7.73 4.51 10.35
CA SER A 114 -6.55 3.74 10.73
C SER A 114 -5.29 4.58 10.57
N GLY A 115 -4.20 4.06 11.08
CA GLY A 115 -2.89 4.58 10.78
C GLY A 115 -1.81 3.60 11.19
N ARG A 116 -0.57 4.01 10.94
CA ARG A 116 0.59 3.26 11.38
C ARG A 116 1.78 4.16 11.63
N THR A 117 2.66 3.71 12.51
CA THR A 117 3.98 4.31 12.69
C THR A 117 4.95 3.74 11.67
N LEU A 118 5.76 4.62 11.10
CA LEU A 118 6.91 4.29 10.27
C LEU A 118 8.14 4.36 11.15
N LEU A 119 8.53 3.21 11.68
CA LEU A 119 9.68 3.02 12.56
C LEU A 119 10.60 1.94 12.00
N PRO A 120 11.91 1.98 12.33
CA PRO A 120 12.81 0.87 12.07
C PRO A 120 12.26 -0.46 12.60
N GLN A 121 12.60 -1.56 11.93
CA GLN A 121 12.03 -2.88 12.25
C GLN A 121 12.31 -3.28 13.72
N GLU A 122 13.51 -2.95 14.21
CA GLU A 122 13.95 -3.18 15.59
C GLU A 122 13.21 -2.33 16.62
N GLU A 123 12.50 -1.28 16.18
CA GLU A 123 11.68 -0.41 17.01
C GLU A 123 10.19 -0.79 17.00
N LEU A 124 9.84 -1.89 16.33
CA LEU A 124 8.49 -2.48 16.29
C LEU A 124 7.44 -1.52 15.71
N PRO A 125 7.40 -1.31 14.38
CA PRO A 125 6.37 -0.50 13.71
C PRO A 125 4.96 -0.96 14.09
N GLN A 126 4.03 -0.02 14.23
CA GLN A 126 2.71 -0.26 14.79
C GLN A 126 1.61 0.09 13.81
N PHE A 127 0.66 -0.82 13.63
CA PHE A 127 -0.63 -0.53 13.03
C PHE A 127 -1.65 -0.23 14.13
N PHE A 128 -2.52 0.74 13.91
CA PHE A 128 -3.63 1.04 14.80
C PHE A 128 -4.90 1.35 14.02
N SER A 129 -6.03 0.84 14.53
CA SER A 129 -7.36 1.27 14.12
C SER A 129 -7.89 2.27 15.13
N VAL A 130 -8.60 3.30 14.67
CA VAL A 130 -9.22 4.30 15.54
C VAL A 130 -10.65 3.87 15.85
N ALA A 131 -10.78 2.67 16.40
CA ALA A 131 -12.04 2.14 16.91
C ALA A 131 -12.13 2.38 18.43
N GLY A 132 -13.18 3.05 18.90
CA GLY A 132 -13.40 3.31 20.33
C GLY A 132 -14.11 4.65 20.60
N ASP A 133 -14.71 4.76 21.78
CA ASP A 133 -15.32 5.99 22.29
C ASP A 133 -14.80 6.26 23.72
N PRO A 134 -13.95 7.29 23.94
CA PRO A 134 -13.46 8.26 22.96
C PRO A 134 -12.35 7.67 22.05
N PRO A 135 -12.14 8.23 20.84
CA PRO A 135 -11.10 7.77 19.95
C PRO A 135 -9.69 8.08 20.49
N SER A 136 -8.75 7.14 20.29
CA SER A 136 -7.33 7.27 20.66
C SER A 136 -6.57 8.31 19.81
N VAL A 137 -7.13 8.68 18.66
CA VAL A 137 -6.59 9.68 17.74
C VAL A 137 -7.66 10.73 17.44
N SER A 138 -7.28 12.00 17.54
CA SER A 138 -8.12 13.14 17.24
C SER A 138 -7.58 13.87 16.01
N LEU A 139 -8.48 14.13 15.06
CA LEU A 139 -8.24 14.98 13.90
C LEU A 139 -9.12 16.23 14.01
N ALA A 140 -8.49 17.40 13.94
CA ALA A 140 -9.16 18.69 14.04
C ALA A 140 -8.80 19.58 12.85
N GLY A 141 -9.77 20.38 12.40
CA GLY A 141 -9.58 21.32 11.29
C GLY A 141 -9.23 20.65 9.97
N PHE A 142 -9.69 19.41 9.75
CA PHE A 142 -9.48 18.72 8.49
C PHE A 142 -10.24 19.45 7.36
N ALA A 143 -9.53 19.75 6.27
CA ALA A 143 -10.12 20.34 5.08
C ALA A 143 -9.41 19.88 3.82
N GLU A 144 -10.20 19.58 2.79
CA GLU A 144 -9.77 19.26 1.42
C GLU A 144 -10.10 20.47 0.52
N ASP A 145 -9.07 21.18 0.08
CA ASP A 145 -9.20 22.24 -0.93
C ASP A 145 -8.96 21.63 -2.31
N LYS A 146 -10.04 21.14 -2.93
CA LYS A 146 -10.01 20.53 -4.27
C LYS A 146 -9.53 21.49 -5.36
N ALA A 147 -9.77 22.80 -5.21
CA ALA A 147 -9.35 23.79 -6.19
C ALA A 147 -7.83 23.99 -6.18
N LYS A 148 -7.20 23.86 -5.01
CA LYS A 148 -5.74 23.92 -4.87
C LYS A 148 -5.05 22.56 -4.90
N GLY A 149 -5.81 21.47 -4.86
CA GLY A 149 -5.26 20.12 -4.73
C GLY A 149 -4.47 19.96 -3.44
N THR A 150 -5.02 20.39 -2.30
CA THR A 150 -4.33 20.32 -1.00
C THR A 150 -5.25 19.83 0.11
N VAL A 151 -4.70 19.12 1.09
CA VAL A 151 -5.37 18.79 2.35
C VAL A 151 -4.64 19.38 3.54
N THR A 152 -5.39 19.75 4.56
CA THR A 152 -4.86 20.30 5.81
C THR A 152 -5.51 19.62 7.00
N GLY A 153 -4.83 19.61 8.13
CA GLY A 153 -5.41 19.09 9.37
C GLY A 153 -4.41 19.12 10.52
N LYS A 154 -4.93 18.94 11.73
CA LYS A 154 -4.13 18.71 12.93
C LYS A 154 -4.51 17.37 13.54
N VAL A 155 -3.55 16.46 13.58
CA VAL A 155 -3.72 15.12 14.14
C VAL A 155 -2.95 15.00 15.45
N LYS A 156 -3.56 14.37 16.46
CA LYS A 156 -2.90 14.07 17.73
C LYS A 156 -3.40 12.76 18.33
N THR A 157 -2.57 12.10 19.12
CA THR A 157 -3.03 11.08 20.06
C THR A 157 -3.73 11.76 21.25
N THR A 158 -4.81 11.15 21.76
CA THR A 158 -5.50 11.63 22.98
C THR A 158 -4.81 11.15 24.25
N GLU A 159 -4.15 9.99 24.18
CA GLU A 159 -3.32 9.38 25.22
C GLU A 159 -2.14 8.61 24.58
N PRO A 160 -1.09 8.25 25.34
CA PRO A 160 -0.04 7.37 24.84
C PRO A 160 -0.59 6.04 24.36
N MET A 161 -0.25 5.66 23.12
CA MET A 161 -0.68 4.40 22.53
C MET A 161 0.41 3.35 22.72
N GLU A 162 0.04 2.13 23.14
CA GLU A 162 0.99 1.04 23.33
C GLU A 162 1.52 0.49 22.02
N ILE A 163 2.81 0.17 21.98
CA ILE A 163 3.41 -0.62 20.90
C ILE A 163 3.16 -2.08 21.20
N VAL A 164 2.39 -2.77 20.38
CA VAL A 164 2.11 -4.19 20.53
C VAL A 164 3.06 -4.99 19.63
N ASN A 165 3.65 -6.06 20.17
CA ASN A 165 4.49 -6.95 19.36
C ASN A 165 3.65 -7.91 18.50
N PHE A 166 4.30 -8.69 17.63
CA PHE A 166 3.64 -9.69 16.77
C PHE A 166 2.82 -10.75 17.53
N ASP A 167 3.07 -10.96 18.83
CA ASP A 167 2.31 -11.89 19.68
C ASP A 167 1.11 -11.21 20.38
N ASN A 168 0.71 -10.01 19.93
CA ASN A 168 -0.30 -9.17 20.57
C ASN A 168 -0.03 -8.85 22.04
N ARG A 169 1.24 -8.85 22.47
CA ARG A 169 1.62 -8.47 23.83
C ARG A 169 2.00 -6.99 23.87
N PRO A 170 1.56 -6.25 24.90
CA PRO A 170 2.05 -4.89 25.14
C PRO A 170 3.57 -4.90 25.18
N GLY A 171 4.17 -4.18 24.25
CA GLY A 171 5.58 -3.87 24.22
C GLY A 171 5.91 -2.80 25.26
N PRO A 172 7.19 -2.65 25.61
CA PRO A 172 7.60 -1.76 26.69
C PRO A 172 7.51 -0.27 26.34
N LYS A 173 7.12 0.06 25.11
CA LYS A 173 7.14 1.42 24.57
C LYS A 173 5.74 1.92 24.27
N THR A 174 5.58 3.23 24.38
CA THR A 174 4.40 3.95 23.93
C THR A 174 4.77 4.96 22.86
N PHE A 175 3.81 5.33 22.03
CA PHE A 175 3.98 6.44 21.11
C PHE A 175 2.89 7.49 21.27
N THR A 176 3.28 8.75 21.03
CA THR A 176 2.37 9.90 20.96
C THR A 176 2.74 10.75 19.77
N PHE A 177 1.77 11.47 19.22
CA PHE A 177 2.03 12.47 18.20
C PHE A 177 1.10 13.65 18.32
N ASN A 178 1.53 14.78 17.80
CA ASN A 178 0.74 16.01 17.66
C ASN A 178 1.35 16.80 16.51
N VAL A 179 0.65 16.84 15.38
CA VAL A 179 1.19 17.31 14.10
C VAL A 179 0.13 18.13 13.37
N LEU A 180 0.49 19.35 13.00
CA LEU A 180 -0.22 20.15 12.03
C LEU A 180 0.36 19.85 10.63
N PHE A 181 -0.48 19.67 9.63
CA PHE A 181 -0.01 19.40 8.27
C PHE A 181 -0.75 20.20 7.21
N THR A 182 -0.05 20.42 6.10
CA THR A 182 -0.58 20.88 4.82
C THR A 182 0.13 20.10 3.74
N ALA A 183 -0.59 19.24 3.03
CA ALA A 183 -0.05 18.35 2.03
C ALA A 183 -0.71 18.60 0.68
N PRO A 184 0.04 18.60 -0.44
CA PRO A 184 -0.58 18.47 -1.74
C PRO A 184 -1.26 17.10 -1.82
N LEU A 185 -2.44 17.09 -2.43
CA LEU A 185 -3.25 15.90 -2.65
C LEU A 185 -3.02 15.41 -4.06
N VAL A 186 -2.44 14.22 -4.16
CA VAL A 186 -2.45 13.43 -5.38
C VAL A 186 -3.83 12.79 -5.50
N ALA A 187 -4.56 13.13 -6.55
CA ALA A 187 -5.86 12.53 -6.83
C ALA A 187 -5.71 11.04 -7.23
N ALA A 188 -6.72 10.25 -6.91
CA ALA A 188 -6.77 8.87 -7.39
C ALA A 188 -6.88 8.86 -8.92
N PRO A 189 -6.28 7.87 -9.60
CA PRO A 189 -6.40 7.77 -11.04
C PRO A 189 -7.85 7.51 -11.44
N THR A 190 -8.28 8.10 -12.55
CA THR A 190 -9.67 8.00 -13.01
C THR A 190 -9.94 6.63 -13.60
N LEU A 191 -11.03 5.97 -13.21
CA LEU A 191 -11.46 4.74 -13.84
C LEU A 191 -11.88 5.02 -15.29
N THR A 192 -11.18 4.41 -16.25
CA THR A 192 -11.39 4.61 -17.68
C THR A 192 -12.13 3.45 -18.34
N ALA A 193 -12.01 2.24 -17.83
CA ALA A 193 -12.73 1.08 -18.32
C ALA A 193 -12.89 -0.02 -17.25
N THR A 194 -13.97 -0.77 -17.35
CA THR A 194 -14.18 -2.04 -16.64
C THR A 194 -14.33 -3.12 -17.70
N LEU A 195 -13.40 -4.08 -17.70
CA LEU A 195 -13.43 -5.24 -18.60
C LEU A 195 -13.90 -6.45 -17.81
N GLU A 196 -14.83 -7.24 -18.34
CA GLU A 196 -15.42 -8.39 -17.64
C GLU A 196 -15.36 -9.66 -18.49
N GLY A 197 -15.26 -10.81 -17.82
CA GLY A 197 -15.28 -12.13 -18.45
C GLY A 197 -14.27 -12.28 -19.58
N ASP A 198 -14.73 -12.64 -20.78
CA ASP A 198 -13.85 -12.85 -21.93
C ASP A 198 -13.17 -11.55 -22.39
N GLN A 199 -13.81 -10.38 -22.23
CA GLN A 199 -13.15 -9.10 -22.53
C GLN A 199 -11.95 -8.85 -21.62
N ALA A 200 -12.04 -9.22 -20.34
CA ALA A 200 -10.92 -9.13 -19.42
C ALA A 200 -9.79 -10.08 -19.86
N LYS A 201 -10.12 -11.32 -20.21
CA LYS A 201 -9.15 -12.35 -20.64
C LYS A 201 -8.44 -12.00 -21.94
N ASP A 202 -9.16 -11.44 -22.91
CA ASP A 202 -8.65 -11.10 -24.25
C ASP A 202 -7.91 -9.76 -24.30
N SER A 203 -8.02 -8.95 -23.24
CA SER A 203 -7.33 -7.67 -23.12
C SER A 203 -5.80 -7.79 -23.12
N GLU A 204 -5.10 -6.67 -23.33
CA GLU A 204 -3.64 -6.63 -23.18
C GLU A 204 -3.21 -7.01 -21.75
N GLN A 205 -3.94 -6.50 -20.75
CA GLN A 205 -3.71 -6.74 -19.32
C GLN A 205 -3.98 -8.20 -18.95
N GLY A 206 -5.06 -8.80 -19.46
CA GLY A 206 -5.37 -10.21 -19.24
C GLY A 206 -4.31 -11.13 -19.82
N ARG A 207 -3.86 -10.87 -21.05
CA ARG A 207 -2.76 -11.64 -21.67
C ARG A 207 -1.44 -11.49 -20.93
N LEU A 208 -1.13 -10.30 -20.44
CA LEU A 208 0.05 -10.05 -19.60
C LEU A 208 -0.02 -10.82 -18.27
N LEU A 209 -1.18 -10.84 -17.60
CA LEU A 209 -1.37 -11.66 -16.41
C LEU A 209 -1.14 -13.15 -16.71
N LYS A 210 -1.69 -13.67 -17.81
CA LYS A 210 -1.43 -15.06 -18.22
C LYS A 210 0.06 -15.31 -18.46
N GLN A 211 0.75 -14.39 -19.13
CA GLN A 211 2.19 -14.47 -19.36
C GLN A 211 2.98 -14.47 -18.04
N PHE A 212 2.57 -13.66 -17.07
CA PHE A 212 3.18 -13.62 -15.74
C PHE A 212 3.03 -14.95 -15.00
N LEU A 213 1.81 -15.49 -14.96
CA LEU A 213 1.54 -16.80 -14.35
C LEU A 213 2.40 -17.90 -14.99
N GLN A 214 2.49 -17.91 -16.33
CA GLN A 214 3.33 -18.86 -17.06
C GLN A 214 4.81 -18.70 -16.71
N THR A 215 5.30 -17.46 -16.68
CA THR A 215 6.70 -17.15 -16.40
C THR A 215 7.12 -17.61 -15.00
N VAL A 216 6.24 -17.43 -14.01
CA VAL A 216 6.49 -17.97 -12.66
C VAL A 216 6.43 -19.48 -12.64
N ALA A 217 5.44 -20.10 -13.31
CA ALA A 217 5.33 -21.55 -13.38
C ALA A 217 6.59 -22.19 -14.00
N ASP A 218 7.18 -21.54 -15.00
CA ASP A 218 8.40 -21.96 -15.68
C ASP A 218 9.67 -21.69 -14.86
N GLY A 219 9.61 -20.83 -13.84
CA GLY A 219 10.77 -20.42 -13.04
C GLY A 219 11.75 -19.51 -13.80
N ASP A 220 11.27 -18.79 -14.83
CA ASP A 220 12.11 -17.96 -15.70
C ASP A 220 12.32 -16.56 -15.12
N ALA A 221 13.36 -16.41 -14.30
CA ALA A 221 13.68 -15.17 -13.59
C ALA A 221 13.95 -13.98 -14.54
N GLU A 222 14.59 -14.23 -15.69
CA GLU A 222 14.92 -13.17 -16.67
C GLU A 222 13.68 -12.68 -17.39
N LYS A 223 12.79 -13.59 -17.80
CA LYS A 223 11.48 -13.18 -18.33
C LYS A 223 10.65 -12.47 -17.27
N LEU A 224 10.69 -12.94 -16.02
CA LEU A 224 9.94 -12.29 -14.93
C LEU A 224 10.39 -10.85 -14.75
N ARG A 225 11.70 -10.61 -14.71
CA ARG A 225 12.30 -9.26 -14.65
C ARG A 225 11.80 -8.34 -15.78
N ALA A 226 11.61 -8.87 -16.98
CA ALA A 226 11.22 -8.08 -18.14
C ALA A 226 9.74 -7.64 -18.13
N ILE A 227 8.87 -8.39 -17.46
CA ILE A 227 7.41 -8.18 -17.48
C ILE A 227 6.86 -7.56 -16.19
N VAL A 228 7.70 -7.35 -15.17
CA VAL A 228 7.34 -6.67 -13.93
C VAL A 228 7.88 -5.24 -13.91
N THR A 229 7.22 -4.33 -13.17
CA THR A 229 7.69 -2.95 -12.96
C THR A 229 9.04 -2.92 -12.25
N LYS A 230 9.80 -1.83 -12.43
CA LYS A 230 11.17 -1.70 -11.88
C LYS A 230 11.26 -1.75 -10.35
N ASP A 231 10.14 -1.53 -9.67
CA ASP A 231 9.97 -1.53 -8.22
C ASP A 231 9.21 -2.78 -7.71
N HIS A 232 8.91 -3.73 -8.59
CA HIS A 232 8.16 -4.92 -8.22
C HIS A 232 8.92 -5.75 -7.15
N PRO A 233 8.29 -6.14 -6.03
CA PRO A 233 8.97 -6.82 -4.91
C PRO A 233 9.69 -8.11 -5.31
N ALA A 234 9.14 -8.85 -6.28
CA ALA A 234 9.77 -10.07 -6.80
C ALA A 234 11.18 -9.86 -7.37
N LEU A 235 11.56 -8.65 -7.79
CA LEU A 235 12.89 -8.35 -8.32
C LEU A 235 14.02 -8.67 -7.32
N SER A 236 13.75 -8.54 -6.02
CA SER A 236 14.69 -8.89 -4.94
C SER A 236 14.88 -10.40 -4.75
N MET A 237 13.99 -11.20 -5.34
CA MET A 237 13.89 -12.66 -5.17
C MET A 237 14.20 -13.43 -6.46
N LEU A 238 14.73 -12.77 -7.49
CA LEU A 238 15.05 -13.39 -8.79
C LEU A 238 16.33 -14.25 -8.77
N ASN A 239 16.47 -15.05 -7.72
CA ASN A 239 17.43 -16.14 -7.61
C ASN A 239 16.67 -17.48 -7.59
N PRO A 240 17.33 -18.65 -7.78
CA PRO A 240 16.63 -19.93 -7.87
C PRO A 240 15.73 -20.27 -6.67
N GLU A 241 16.17 -19.96 -5.45
CA GLU A 241 15.41 -20.21 -4.22
C GLU A 241 14.18 -19.30 -4.13
N GLY A 242 14.36 -18.00 -4.41
CA GLY A 242 13.27 -17.03 -4.42
C GLY A 242 12.25 -17.31 -5.52
N MET A 243 12.68 -17.76 -6.70
CA MET A 243 11.76 -18.20 -7.76
C MET A 243 10.95 -19.44 -7.36
N ALA A 244 11.59 -20.41 -6.70
CA ALA A 244 10.87 -21.56 -6.15
C ALA A 244 9.82 -21.12 -5.11
N GLN A 245 10.17 -20.17 -4.26
CA GLN A 245 9.26 -19.60 -3.27
C GLN A 245 8.08 -18.85 -3.92
N ILE A 246 8.33 -18.00 -4.94
CA ILE A 246 7.28 -17.29 -5.67
C ILE A 246 6.33 -18.30 -6.32
N LYS A 247 6.87 -19.35 -6.94
CA LYS A 247 6.08 -20.43 -7.54
C LYS A 247 5.25 -21.17 -6.49
N GLU A 248 5.84 -21.53 -5.37
CA GLU A 248 5.14 -22.19 -4.26
C GLU A 248 4.01 -21.31 -3.72
N MET A 249 4.25 -20.01 -3.51
CA MET A 249 3.21 -19.09 -3.04
C MET A 249 2.05 -18.96 -4.02
N MET A 250 2.32 -18.92 -5.33
CA MET A 250 1.27 -18.73 -6.33
C MET A 250 0.50 -20.00 -6.69
N PHE A 251 1.13 -21.17 -6.57
CA PHE A 251 0.57 -22.46 -6.96
C PHE A 251 0.53 -23.46 -5.79
N ALA A 252 0.40 -22.96 -4.55
CA ALA A 252 0.47 -23.74 -3.31
C ALA A 252 -0.58 -24.87 -3.24
N ASP A 253 -1.77 -24.62 -3.80
CA ASP A 253 -2.89 -25.54 -3.87
C ASP A 253 -2.77 -26.57 -5.01
N GLY A 254 -1.67 -26.53 -5.77
CA GLY A 254 -1.46 -27.35 -6.96
C GLY A 254 -2.18 -26.86 -8.20
N SER A 255 -2.71 -25.63 -8.19
CA SER A 255 -3.34 -25.01 -9.36
C SER A 255 -2.38 -24.91 -10.53
N SER A 256 -2.91 -25.02 -11.75
CA SER A 256 -2.20 -24.73 -12.99
C SER A 256 -2.38 -23.26 -13.42
N VAL A 257 -1.57 -22.82 -14.39
CA VAL A 257 -1.71 -21.50 -15.01
C VAL A 257 -3.12 -21.27 -15.56
N ASP A 258 -3.68 -22.25 -16.28
CA ASP A 258 -5.02 -22.12 -16.85
C ASP A 258 -6.12 -22.14 -15.79
N GLN A 259 -5.93 -22.86 -14.68
CA GLN A 259 -6.87 -22.84 -13.55
C GLN A 259 -6.91 -21.45 -12.90
N LEU A 260 -5.74 -20.88 -12.54
CA LEU A 260 -5.68 -19.53 -11.95
C LEU A 260 -6.18 -18.47 -12.92
N PHE A 261 -5.73 -18.50 -14.18
CA PHE A 261 -6.18 -17.55 -15.21
C PHE A 261 -7.69 -17.68 -15.49
N GLY A 262 -8.24 -18.88 -15.35
CA GLY A 262 -9.68 -19.14 -15.45
C GLY A 262 -10.52 -18.34 -14.44
N LEU A 263 -9.95 -18.01 -13.28
CA LEU A 263 -10.58 -17.22 -12.22
C LEU A 263 -10.66 -15.72 -12.55
N LEU A 264 -9.92 -15.24 -13.55
CA LEU A 264 -9.96 -13.85 -13.99
C LEU A 264 -11.38 -13.49 -14.41
N THR A 265 -12.00 -12.60 -13.63
CA THR A 265 -13.40 -12.21 -13.82
C THR A 265 -13.52 -10.77 -14.29
N LYS A 266 -12.64 -9.88 -13.81
CA LYS A 266 -12.73 -8.45 -14.06
C LYS A 266 -11.35 -7.80 -14.11
N ILE A 267 -11.20 -6.75 -14.92
CA ILE A 267 -10.07 -5.84 -14.89
C ILE A 267 -10.60 -4.40 -14.84
N TYR A 268 -10.21 -3.65 -13.81
CA TYR A 268 -10.40 -2.21 -13.77
C TYR A 268 -9.19 -1.51 -14.37
N VAL A 269 -9.40 -0.59 -15.32
CA VAL A 269 -8.33 0.15 -15.99
C VAL A 269 -8.43 1.62 -15.62
N TYR A 270 -7.38 2.15 -15.00
CA TYR A 270 -7.25 3.53 -14.54
C TYR A 270 -6.10 4.22 -15.26
N GLU A 271 -6.37 4.82 -16.43
CA GLU A 271 -5.37 5.50 -17.25
C GLU A 271 -4.11 4.64 -17.51
N ASN A 272 -3.06 4.83 -16.71
CA ASN A 272 -1.78 4.13 -16.79
C ASN A 272 -1.63 2.95 -15.83
N THR A 273 -2.67 2.60 -15.07
CA THR A 273 -2.69 1.42 -14.20
C THR A 273 -3.93 0.57 -14.39
N ALA A 274 -3.89 -0.66 -13.92
CA ALA A 274 -5.03 -1.56 -13.92
C ALA A 274 -4.95 -2.52 -12.73
N ILE A 275 -6.09 -3.09 -12.37
CA ILE A 275 -6.18 -4.13 -11.34
C ILE A 275 -6.97 -5.28 -11.93
N ALA A 276 -6.32 -6.43 -12.08
CA ALA A 276 -6.96 -7.67 -12.48
C ALA A 276 -7.47 -8.44 -11.26
N LEU A 277 -8.74 -8.85 -11.29
CA LEU A 277 -9.43 -9.49 -10.18
C LEU A 277 -9.76 -10.93 -10.52
N LEU A 278 -9.27 -11.83 -9.66
CA LEU A 278 -9.54 -13.25 -9.73
C LEU A 278 -10.50 -13.63 -8.61
N ARG A 279 -11.60 -14.30 -8.96
CA ARG A 279 -12.62 -14.74 -8.02
C ARG A 279 -12.30 -16.14 -7.51
N HIS A 280 -12.03 -16.25 -6.21
CA HIS A 280 -11.90 -17.53 -5.51
C HIS A 280 -13.21 -17.88 -4.79
N SER A 281 -13.31 -19.10 -4.25
CA SER A 281 -14.48 -19.51 -3.47
C SER A 281 -14.62 -18.76 -2.14
N ASP A 282 -13.49 -18.33 -1.58
CA ASP A 282 -13.36 -17.68 -0.27
C ASP A 282 -13.15 -16.17 -0.35
N GLY A 283 -12.98 -15.61 -1.55
CA GLY A 283 -12.71 -14.17 -1.69
C GLY A 283 -12.28 -13.73 -3.07
N TRP A 284 -11.58 -12.60 -3.10
CA TRP A 284 -10.99 -12.02 -4.29
C TRP A 284 -9.49 -11.93 -4.09
N SER A 285 -8.74 -12.16 -5.16
CA SER A 285 -7.34 -11.77 -5.25
C SER A 285 -7.19 -10.73 -6.34
N SER A 286 -6.21 -9.84 -6.18
CA SER A 286 -5.97 -8.75 -7.10
C SER A 286 -4.53 -8.72 -7.56
N PHE A 287 -4.33 -8.45 -8.84
CA PHE A 287 -3.03 -8.34 -9.46
C PHE A 287 -2.91 -6.95 -10.07
N PRO A 288 -2.04 -6.09 -9.52
CA PRO A 288 -1.81 -4.76 -10.06
C PRO A 288 -1.03 -4.84 -11.37
N LEU A 289 -1.34 -3.92 -12.28
CA LEU A 289 -0.60 -3.69 -13.50
C LEU A 289 -0.38 -2.20 -13.67
N ALA A 290 0.76 -1.83 -14.24
CA ALA A 290 1.09 -0.45 -14.53
C ALA A 290 1.76 -0.32 -15.90
N ARG A 291 1.64 0.86 -16.49
CA ARG A 291 2.25 1.20 -17.76
C ARG A 291 3.60 1.86 -17.51
N GLU A 292 4.67 1.16 -17.83
CA GLU A 292 6.05 1.64 -17.74
C GLU A 292 6.67 1.68 -19.14
N ASP A 293 7.27 2.80 -19.52
CA ASP A 293 7.85 3.03 -20.86
C ASP A 293 6.88 2.69 -22.02
N GLY A 294 5.60 3.02 -21.82
CA GLY A 294 4.54 2.82 -22.79
C GLY A 294 4.00 1.38 -22.90
N ARG A 295 4.50 0.44 -22.10
CA ARG A 295 4.07 -0.97 -22.10
C ARG A 295 3.47 -1.36 -20.75
N TRP A 296 2.48 -2.24 -20.77
CA TRP A 296 1.95 -2.83 -19.54
C TRP A 296 2.96 -3.78 -18.92
N LYS A 297 3.07 -3.72 -17.59
CA LYS A 297 3.86 -4.60 -16.74
C LYS A 297 3.05 -4.98 -15.50
N MET A 298 3.39 -6.12 -14.90
CA MET A 298 2.84 -6.53 -13.61
C MET A 298 3.48 -5.72 -12.49
N GLY A 299 2.68 -5.21 -11.56
CA GLY A 299 3.14 -4.29 -10.52
C GLY A 299 2.43 -2.94 -10.58
N TYR A 300 2.97 -1.99 -9.84
CA TYR A 300 2.43 -0.63 -9.72
C TYR A 300 3.38 0.39 -10.34
#